data_AF-A0A081SAS1-F1
#
_entry.id   AF-A0A081SAS1-F1
#
_cell.length_a   1.000
_cell.length_b   1.000
_cell.length_c   1.000
_cell.angle_alpha   90.00
_cell.angle_beta   90.00
_cell.angle_gamma   90.00
#
_symmetry.space_group_name_H-M   'P 1'
#
loop_
_entity.id
_entity.type
_entity.pdbx_description
1 polymer ?
#
loop_
_entity_poly.entity_id
_entity_poly.type
_entity_poly.pdbx_seq_one_letter_code
_entity_poly.pdbx_strand_id
1 'polypeptide(L)'
;MSGEHTGKELMNYAQYGFWKSKKQYTQDEFDKLFIKNHPSFILKKPGNTRRLFTAEEFRQIVTKSIVSKLKPSELDSIGVVDSHLELLLVDPIDWEEEIEAVHLEILQEKINNYIYFLESKQYVERYGDSFDKKVIHITFQYSPSDNGLAFLAAVQKVLQNSDTSLKVELPDDDIFSDKENISEDSNHPNQDQEKLSKERYLQIKKEYKMRLVLVIVLFVLLSILSIVLIVNSNRIIPLGATAMATVVPFNQFFLVPLWQEKKAIEEVHPEWKALSTSVVKVPSDESDKKIFPFIASVLALFFTFSMLYRPVKENPKIPTIEEIKNIPKIDSNYIPKSKKSSNSEPTSTTTTSDLNETSSTEESTQSQTSSKESQNYPYHISGMELRGSLIKHLKISMRNGRMNKI
;
A
#
# COMPACT_ATOMS: atom_id res chain seq x y z
N MET A 1 -6.46 -23.94 25.50
CA MET A 1 -5.07 -24.04 25.01
C MET A 1 -4.49 -22.64 24.99
N SER A 2 -3.74 -22.27 26.02
CA SER A 2 -3.04 -20.97 26.08
C SER A 2 -1.63 -21.20 25.55
N GLY A 3 -1.44 -21.04 24.24
CA GLY A 3 -0.11 -21.10 23.64
C GLY A 3 0.66 -19.83 23.98
N GLU A 4 1.87 -19.96 24.51
CA GLU A 4 2.77 -18.82 24.69
C GLU A 4 3.16 -18.27 23.31
N HIS A 5 2.67 -17.09 22.98
CA HIS A 5 3.04 -16.37 21.75
C HIS A 5 4.21 -15.45 22.03
N THR A 6 5.20 -15.45 21.15
CA THR A 6 6.37 -14.58 21.30
C THR A 6 5.98 -13.11 21.08
N GLY A 7 6.73 -12.16 21.66
CA GLY A 7 6.46 -10.72 21.48
C GLY A 7 6.44 -10.28 20.01
N LYS A 8 7.18 -10.99 19.14
CA LYS A 8 7.18 -10.76 17.69
C LYS A 8 5.89 -11.24 17.03
N GLU A 9 5.33 -12.37 17.47
CA GLU A 9 4.03 -12.88 17.00
C GLU A 9 2.88 -11.98 17.47
N LEU A 10 2.96 -11.45 18.70
CA LEU A 10 2.00 -10.48 19.21
C LEU A 10 2.02 -9.17 18.41
N MET A 11 3.21 -8.64 18.10
CA MET A 11 3.34 -7.44 17.27
C MET A 11 2.80 -7.66 15.84
N ASN A 12 3.07 -8.84 15.28
CA ASN A 12 2.60 -9.23 13.96
C ASN A 12 1.08 -9.42 13.92
N TYR A 13 0.49 -9.99 14.98
CA TYR A 13 -0.95 -10.09 15.13
C TYR A 13 -1.60 -8.72 15.30
N ALA A 14 -1.02 -7.84 16.10
CA ALA A 14 -1.54 -6.48 16.28
C ALA A 14 -1.53 -5.67 14.96
N GLN A 15 -0.52 -5.87 14.13
CA GLN A 15 -0.34 -5.11 12.90
C GLN A 15 -1.07 -5.71 11.68
N TYR A 16 -1.22 -7.03 11.63
CA TYR A 16 -1.73 -7.73 10.44
C TYR A 16 -2.86 -8.73 10.73
N GLY A 17 -3.15 -9.04 12.00
CA GLY A 17 -4.20 -9.99 12.40
C GLY A 17 -3.78 -11.46 12.38
N PHE A 18 -2.48 -11.77 12.25
CA PHE A 18 -1.96 -13.14 12.14
C PHE A 18 -0.76 -13.42 13.04
N TRP A 19 -0.72 -14.62 13.62
CA TRP A 19 0.30 -15.00 14.60
C TRP A 19 1.69 -15.25 14.00
N LYS A 20 1.81 -15.87 12.81
CA LYS A 20 3.11 -16.34 12.28
C LYS A 20 3.87 -15.29 11.47
N SER A 21 5.21 -15.30 11.58
CA SER A 21 6.10 -14.31 10.94
C SER A 21 6.12 -14.36 9.40
N LYS A 22 6.34 -13.20 8.75
CA LYS A 22 6.45 -13.02 7.28
C LYS A 22 7.42 -13.99 6.56
N LYS A 23 8.37 -14.62 7.26
CA LYS A 23 9.32 -15.58 6.66
C LYS A 23 8.71 -16.95 6.33
N GLN A 24 7.50 -17.26 6.81
CA GLN A 24 6.85 -18.56 6.63
C GLN A 24 5.72 -18.57 5.59
N TYR A 25 5.34 -17.40 5.07
CA TYR A 25 4.31 -17.29 4.03
C TYR A 25 4.91 -16.71 2.76
N THR A 26 4.45 -17.21 1.61
CA THR A 26 4.66 -16.50 0.34
C THR A 26 3.85 -15.20 0.34
N GLN A 27 4.19 -14.25 -0.53
CA GLN A 27 3.43 -13.01 -0.66
C GLN A 27 1.96 -13.30 -1.04
N ASP A 28 1.73 -14.30 -1.89
CA ASP A 28 0.39 -14.71 -2.31
C ASP A 28 -0.43 -15.32 -1.16
N GLU A 29 0.20 -16.11 -0.27
CA GLU A 29 -0.47 -16.64 0.92
C GLU A 29 -0.86 -15.53 1.91
N PHE A 30 0.01 -14.54 2.07
CA PHE A 30 -0.28 -13.36 2.89
C PHE A 30 -1.43 -12.55 2.30
N ASP A 31 -1.39 -12.26 1.00
CA ASP A 31 -2.43 -11.49 0.30
C ASP A 31 -3.77 -12.25 0.32
N LYS A 32 -3.75 -13.56 0.10
CA LYS A 32 -4.93 -14.43 0.22
C LYS A 32 -5.57 -14.32 1.61
N LEU A 33 -4.74 -14.38 2.66
CA LEU A 33 -5.21 -14.34 4.05
C LEU A 33 -5.71 -12.95 4.45
N PHE A 34 -5.05 -11.88 3.98
CA PHE A 34 -5.50 -10.50 4.16
C PHE A 34 -6.88 -10.27 3.55
N ILE A 35 -7.09 -10.67 2.29
CA ILE A 35 -8.38 -10.53 1.60
C ILE A 35 -9.47 -11.35 2.30
N LYS A 36 -9.15 -12.55 2.82
CA LYS A 36 -10.11 -13.35 3.60
C LYS A 36 -10.57 -12.64 4.87
N ASN A 37 -9.67 -11.92 5.54
CA ASN A 37 -10.00 -11.14 6.73
C ASN A 37 -10.65 -9.79 6.40
N HIS A 38 -10.35 -9.22 5.23
CA HIS A 38 -10.88 -7.95 4.76
C HIS A 38 -11.50 -8.07 3.36
N PRO A 39 -12.65 -8.74 3.22
CA PRO A 39 -13.27 -9.05 1.93
C PRO A 39 -13.41 -7.85 1.00
N SER A 40 -13.77 -6.68 1.53
CA SER A 40 -14.02 -5.47 0.75
C SER A 40 -12.84 -4.99 -0.10
N PHE A 41 -11.60 -5.40 0.22
CA PHE A 41 -10.43 -5.08 -0.58
C PHE A 41 -10.39 -5.81 -1.92
N ILE A 42 -11.16 -6.90 -2.07
CA ILE A 42 -11.24 -7.65 -3.33
C ILE A 42 -11.76 -6.78 -4.48
N LEU A 43 -12.63 -5.82 -4.18
CA LEU A 43 -13.25 -4.92 -5.16
C LEU A 43 -12.30 -3.82 -5.66
N LYS A 44 -11.14 -3.60 -5.02
CA LYS A 44 -10.22 -2.54 -5.44
C LYS A 44 -9.35 -2.93 -6.63
N LYS A 45 -9.00 -4.21 -6.74
CA LYS A 45 -8.15 -4.78 -7.81
C LYS A 45 -8.56 -6.24 -8.07
N PRO A 46 -9.78 -6.48 -8.60
CA PRO A 46 -10.34 -7.82 -8.72
C PRO A 46 -9.46 -8.76 -9.57
N GLY A 47 -8.97 -8.34 -10.74
CA GLY A 47 -8.06 -9.15 -11.57
C GLY A 47 -6.79 -9.64 -10.85
N ASN A 48 -6.15 -8.79 -10.04
CA ASN A 48 -4.96 -9.19 -9.27
C ASN A 48 -5.28 -10.17 -8.14
N THR A 49 -6.46 -10.06 -7.54
CA THR A 49 -6.88 -10.93 -6.44
C THR A 49 -7.46 -12.25 -6.93
N ARG A 50 -8.04 -12.28 -8.14
CA ARG A 50 -8.65 -13.47 -8.75
C ARG A 50 -7.73 -14.68 -8.81
N ARG A 51 -6.43 -14.46 -9.06
CA ARG A 51 -5.40 -15.51 -9.12
C ARG A 51 -5.09 -16.17 -7.78
N LEU A 52 -5.46 -15.54 -6.66
CA LEU A 52 -5.16 -16.01 -5.30
C LEU A 52 -6.20 -17.04 -4.79
N PHE A 53 -7.33 -17.14 -5.47
CA PHE A 53 -8.49 -17.92 -5.03
C PHE A 53 -8.96 -18.89 -6.11
N THR A 54 -9.60 -19.97 -5.68
CA THR A 54 -10.42 -20.75 -6.60
C THR A 54 -11.60 -19.91 -7.10
N ALA A 55 -12.21 -20.30 -8.22
CA ALA A 55 -13.36 -19.56 -8.77
C ALA A 55 -14.50 -19.41 -7.74
N GLU A 56 -14.79 -20.48 -6.99
CA GLU A 56 -15.86 -20.48 -6.00
C GLU A 56 -15.51 -19.67 -4.74
N GLU A 57 -14.29 -19.79 -4.21
CA GLU A 57 -13.83 -18.95 -3.10
C GLU A 57 -13.88 -17.46 -3.47
N PHE A 58 -13.41 -17.12 -4.68
CA PHE A 58 -13.44 -15.75 -5.18
C PHE A 58 -14.86 -15.22 -5.25
N ARG A 59 -15.76 -15.98 -5.89
CA ARG A 59 -17.17 -15.62 -6.03
C ARG A 59 -17.81 -15.34 -4.68
N GLN A 60 -17.63 -16.23 -3.69
CA GLN A 60 -18.19 -16.04 -2.35
C GLN A 60 -17.71 -14.76 -1.66
N ILE A 61 -16.42 -14.43 -1.77
CA ILE A 61 -15.84 -13.23 -1.16
C ILE A 61 -16.35 -11.97 -1.89
N VAL A 62 -16.42 -12.00 -3.21
CA VAL A 62 -16.99 -10.91 -4.03
C VAL A 62 -18.46 -10.69 -3.67
N THR A 63 -19.29 -11.74 -3.66
CA THR A 63 -20.70 -11.65 -3.27
C THR A 63 -20.85 -11.01 -1.90
N LYS A 64 -20.11 -11.49 -0.89
CA LYS A 64 -20.15 -10.91 0.46
C LYS A 64 -19.76 -9.42 0.46
N SER A 65 -18.78 -9.04 -0.35
CA SER A 65 -18.28 -7.67 -0.43
C SER A 65 -19.28 -6.75 -1.12
N ILE A 66 -19.84 -7.16 -2.25
CA ILE A 66 -20.87 -6.40 -2.98
C ILE A 66 -22.14 -6.27 -2.13
N VAL A 67 -22.63 -7.35 -1.51
CA VAL A 67 -23.77 -7.31 -0.58
C VAL A 67 -23.53 -6.32 0.56
N SER A 68 -22.31 -6.26 1.12
CA SER A 68 -22.00 -5.32 2.19
C SER A 68 -22.01 -3.84 1.76
N LYS A 69 -21.75 -3.59 0.47
CA LYS A 69 -21.66 -2.25 -0.12
C LYS A 69 -22.99 -1.77 -0.66
N LEU A 70 -23.65 -2.62 -1.45
CA LEU A 70 -24.90 -2.31 -2.14
C LEU A 70 -26.12 -2.55 -1.24
N LYS A 71 -26.03 -3.47 -0.28
CA LYS A 71 -27.11 -3.80 0.68
C LYS A 71 -28.46 -4.05 -0.01
N PRO A 72 -28.61 -5.15 -0.78
CA PRO A 72 -29.79 -5.37 -1.63
C PRO A 72 -31.12 -5.43 -0.87
N SER A 73 -31.10 -5.76 0.43
CA SER A 73 -32.30 -5.81 1.28
C SER A 73 -32.73 -4.47 1.87
N GLU A 74 -31.96 -3.39 1.69
CA GLU A 74 -32.24 -2.05 2.22
C GLU A 74 -32.57 -1.07 1.08
N LEU A 75 -33.42 -0.08 1.36
CA LEU A 75 -33.60 1.09 0.51
C LEU A 75 -32.60 2.18 0.91
N ASP A 76 -32.06 2.93 -0.05
CA ASP A 76 -31.07 3.96 0.23
C ASP A 76 -31.75 5.27 0.63
N SER A 77 -32.70 5.74 -0.18
CA SER A 77 -33.54 6.89 0.15
C SER A 77 -34.88 6.86 -0.56
N ILE A 78 -35.87 7.54 0.01
CA ILE A 78 -37.21 7.71 -0.53
C ILE A 78 -37.72 9.11 -0.21
N GLY A 79 -38.38 9.76 -1.17
CA GLY A 79 -38.95 11.09 -1.01
C GLY A 79 -40.04 11.39 -2.04
N VAL A 80 -40.65 12.56 -1.89
CA VAL A 80 -41.61 13.10 -2.86
C VAL A 80 -40.94 14.27 -3.57
N VAL A 81 -40.85 14.19 -4.90
CA VAL A 81 -40.24 15.20 -5.77
C VAL A 81 -41.27 15.57 -6.82
N ASP A 82 -41.56 16.85 -7.03
CA ASP A 82 -42.50 17.34 -8.06
C ASP A 82 -43.85 16.59 -8.16
N SER A 83 -44.36 16.12 -7.00
CA SER A 83 -45.62 15.35 -6.88
C SER A 83 -45.57 13.90 -7.38
N HIS A 84 -44.39 13.31 -7.61
CA HIS A 84 -44.20 11.87 -7.75
C HIS A 84 -43.39 11.29 -6.57
N LEU A 85 -43.57 10.00 -6.31
CA LEU A 85 -42.77 9.28 -5.32
C LEU A 85 -41.45 8.85 -5.98
N GLU A 86 -40.32 9.20 -5.38
CA GLU A 86 -38.98 8.90 -5.89
C GLU A 86 -38.17 8.11 -4.88
N LEU A 87 -37.60 6.98 -5.32
CA LEU A 87 -36.69 6.13 -4.55
C LEU A 87 -35.30 6.24 -5.18
N LEU A 88 -34.32 6.74 -4.41
CA LEU A 88 -32.94 6.82 -4.88
C LEU A 88 -32.21 5.51 -4.57
N LEU A 89 -31.49 4.99 -5.56
CA LEU A 89 -30.58 3.86 -5.47
C LEU A 89 -29.17 4.36 -5.86
N VAL A 90 -28.22 4.24 -4.95
CA VAL A 90 -26.82 4.61 -5.19
C VAL A 90 -25.99 3.35 -5.38
N ASP A 91 -25.31 3.25 -6.52
CA ASP A 91 -24.38 2.16 -6.81
C ASP A 91 -22.91 2.63 -6.71
N PRO A 92 -22.16 2.18 -5.68
CA PRO A 92 -20.77 2.55 -5.46
C PRO A 92 -19.76 1.53 -6.05
N ILE A 93 -20.21 0.55 -6.84
CA ILE A 93 -19.37 -0.55 -7.31
C ILE A 93 -18.80 -0.24 -8.70
N ASP A 94 -17.53 -0.60 -8.91
CA ASP A 94 -16.84 -0.44 -10.19
C ASP A 94 -17.15 -1.63 -11.13
N TRP A 95 -17.17 -1.38 -12.43
CA TRP A 95 -17.65 -2.30 -13.47
C TRP A 95 -16.51 -3.12 -14.09
N GLU A 96 -15.75 -3.82 -13.24
CA GLU A 96 -14.62 -4.66 -13.66
C GLU A 96 -15.09 -6.08 -14.06
N GLU A 97 -14.53 -6.61 -15.15
CA GLU A 97 -14.96 -7.86 -15.80
C GLU A 97 -15.02 -9.05 -14.82
N GLU A 98 -14.06 -9.18 -13.89
CA GLU A 98 -14.01 -10.36 -13.01
C GLU A 98 -15.11 -10.39 -11.94
N ILE A 99 -15.77 -9.26 -11.66
CA ILE A 99 -16.82 -9.14 -10.64
C ILE A 99 -18.19 -8.78 -11.22
N GLU A 100 -18.23 -8.34 -12.47
CA GLU A 100 -19.41 -7.84 -13.16
C GLU A 100 -20.62 -8.78 -13.05
N ALA A 101 -20.42 -10.08 -13.30
CA ALA A 101 -21.51 -11.06 -13.22
C ALA A 101 -22.17 -11.11 -11.83
N VAL A 102 -21.36 -11.05 -10.76
CA VAL A 102 -21.85 -11.05 -9.38
C VAL A 102 -22.48 -9.70 -9.03
N HIS A 103 -21.91 -8.60 -9.55
CA HIS A 103 -22.47 -7.27 -9.36
C HIS A 103 -23.87 -7.16 -9.97
N LEU A 104 -24.04 -7.61 -11.21
CA LEU A 104 -25.34 -7.65 -11.90
C LEU A 104 -26.37 -8.47 -11.13
N GLU A 105 -26.00 -9.65 -10.61
CA GLU A 105 -26.90 -10.50 -9.80
C GLU A 105 -27.41 -9.75 -8.56
N ILE A 106 -26.50 -9.11 -7.80
CA ILE A 106 -26.87 -8.38 -6.58
C ILE A 106 -27.59 -7.06 -6.87
N LEU A 107 -27.25 -6.38 -7.96
CA LEU A 107 -27.96 -5.18 -8.40
C LEU A 107 -29.40 -5.52 -8.82
N GLN A 108 -29.60 -6.64 -9.50
CA GLN A 108 -30.93 -7.16 -9.81
C GLN A 108 -31.74 -7.45 -8.55
N GLU A 109 -31.14 -8.11 -7.55
CA GLU A 109 -31.81 -8.33 -6.25
C GLU A 109 -32.22 -7.00 -5.60
N LYS A 110 -31.34 -5.99 -5.62
CA LYS A 110 -31.65 -4.67 -5.05
C LYS A 110 -32.80 -3.99 -5.79
N ILE A 111 -32.76 -3.94 -7.12
CA ILE A 111 -33.85 -3.35 -7.90
C ILE A 111 -35.17 -4.09 -7.66
N ASN A 112 -35.15 -5.42 -7.59
CA ASN A 112 -36.32 -6.21 -7.27
C ASN A 112 -36.88 -5.89 -5.89
N ASN A 113 -36.04 -5.62 -4.89
CA ASN A 113 -36.49 -5.16 -3.57
C ASN A 113 -37.20 -3.80 -3.65
N TYR A 114 -36.73 -2.87 -4.48
CA TYR A 114 -37.37 -1.56 -4.68
C TYR A 114 -38.72 -1.70 -5.38
N ILE A 115 -38.78 -2.53 -6.43
CA ILE A 115 -40.04 -2.86 -7.11
C ILE A 115 -41.02 -3.50 -6.12
N TYR A 116 -40.58 -4.49 -5.36
CA TYR A 116 -41.40 -5.16 -4.34
C TYR A 116 -41.92 -4.17 -3.30
N PHE A 117 -41.09 -3.24 -2.81
CA PHE A 117 -41.50 -2.22 -1.86
C PHE A 117 -42.63 -1.32 -2.42
N LEU A 118 -42.54 -0.95 -3.70
CA LEU A 118 -43.57 -0.17 -4.39
C LEU A 118 -44.86 -0.97 -4.61
N GLU A 119 -44.75 -2.20 -5.13
CA GLU A 119 -45.90 -3.07 -5.41
C GLU A 119 -46.65 -3.48 -4.14
N SER A 120 -45.91 -3.74 -3.06
CA SER A 120 -46.48 -4.05 -1.74
C SER A 120 -47.02 -2.82 -1.00
N LYS A 121 -46.91 -1.62 -1.61
CA LYS A 121 -47.45 -0.35 -1.09
C LYS A 121 -46.95 0.02 0.31
N GLN A 122 -45.72 -0.39 0.67
CA GLN A 122 -45.15 -0.12 1.99
C GLN A 122 -44.98 1.38 2.30
N TYR A 123 -44.98 2.24 1.28
CA TYR A 123 -44.87 3.69 1.43
C TYR A 123 -46.18 4.39 1.85
N VAL A 124 -47.35 3.73 1.69
CA VAL A 124 -48.67 4.39 1.78
C VAL A 124 -48.94 4.98 3.16
N GLU A 125 -48.54 4.30 4.23
CA GLU A 125 -48.74 4.80 5.60
C GLU A 125 -48.04 6.15 5.83
N ARG A 126 -46.90 6.38 5.18
CA ARG A 126 -46.08 7.58 5.38
C ARG A 126 -46.34 8.67 4.34
N TYR A 127 -46.58 8.30 3.08
CA TYR A 127 -46.60 9.24 1.95
C TYR A 127 -47.97 9.33 1.25
N GLY A 128 -48.93 8.46 1.60
CA GLY A 128 -50.18 8.31 0.85
C GLY A 128 -49.99 7.52 -0.46
N ASP A 129 -51.07 7.35 -1.23
CA ASP A 129 -51.07 6.59 -2.50
C ASP A 129 -51.46 7.45 -3.72
N SER A 130 -51.50 8.77 -3.57
CA SER A 130 -51.92 9.71 -4.61
C SER A 130 -50.76 10.13 -5.51
N PHE A 131 -50.14 9.15 -6.18
CA PHE A 131 -49.04 9.40 -7.12
C PHE A 131 -49.35 8.82 -8.49
N ASP A 132 -49.40 9.68 -9.51
CA ASP A 132 -49.61 9.28 -10.91
C ASP A 132 -48.40 8.54 -11.50
N LYS A 133 -47.22 8.72 -10.89
CA LYS A 133 -45.96 8.11 -11.29
C LYS A 133 -45.10 7.80 -10.07
N LYS A 134 -44.41 6.65 -10.13
CA LYS A 134 -43.38 6.25 -9.17
C LYS A 134 -42.06 6.12 -9.92
N VAL A 135 -40.98 6.64 -9.33
CA VAL A 135 -39.67 6.68 -9.97
C VAL A 135 -38.66 5.96 -9.08
N ILE A 136 -38.01 4.94 -9.62
CA ILE A 136 -36.75 4.44 -9.09
C ILE A 136 -35.67 5.22 -9.81
N HIS A 137 -34.93 6.03 -9.08
CA HIS A 137 -33.82 6.82 -9.60
C HIS A 137 -32.51 6.14 -9.21
N ILE A 138 -31.78 5.61 -10.18
CA ILE A 138 -30.47 4.99 -9.97
C ILE A 138 -29.35 5.93 -10.41
N THR A 139 -28.37 6.12 -9.53
CA THR A 139 -27.15 6.90 -9.75
C THR A 139 -25.93 6.02 -9.56
N PHE A 140 -24.91 6.17 -10.42
CA PHE A 140 -23.70 5.37 -10.36
C PHE A 140 -22.47 6.19 -9.96
N GLN A 141 -21.61 5.61 -9.13
CA GLN A 141 -20.27 6.16 -8.87
C GLN A 141 -19.33 5.97 -10.06
N TYR A 142 -19.45 4.85 -10.77
CA TYR A 142 -18.64 4.49 -11.93
C TYR A 142 -19.55 4.17 -13.11
N SER A 143 -19.15 4.58 -14.32
CA SER A 143 -19.94 4.35 -15.52
C SER A 143 -20.19 2.85 -15.74
N PRO A 144 -21.46 2.43 -15.91
CA PRO A 144 -21.79 1.04 -16.21
C PRO A 144 -21.15 0.53 -17.50
N SER A 145 -20.84 -0.76 -17.53
CA SER A 145 -20.44 -1.45 -18.75
C SER A 145 -21.60 -1.60 -19.73
N ASP A 146 -21.31 -2.05 -20.96
CA ASP A 146 -22.34 -2.39 -21.95
C ASP A 146 -23.34 -3.43 -21.44
N ASN A 147 -22.88 -4.43 -20.66
CA ASN A 147 -23.77 -5.41 -20.03
C ASN A 147 -24.65 -4.75 -18.96
N GLY A 148 -24.09 -3.84 -18.17
CA GLY A 148 -24.81 -3.02 -17.20
C GLY A 148 -25.90 -2.17 -17.84
N LEU A 149 -25.56 -1.45 -18.92
CA LEU A 149 -26.51 -0.65 -19.68
C LEU A 149 -27.61 -1.51 -20.33
N ALA A 150 -27.24 -2.66 -20.92
CA ALA A 150 -28.19 -3.61 -21.49
C ALA A 150 -29.14 -4.17 -20.42
N PHE A 151 -28.62 -4.47 -19.22
CA PHE A 151 -29.42 -4.88 -18.06
C PHE A 151 -30.42 -3.79 -17.64
N LEU A 152 -29.97 -2.53 -17.49
CA LEU A 152 -30.85 -1.41 -17.12
C LEU A 152 -31.93 -1.16 -18.19
N ALA A 153 -31.58 -1.27 -19.47
CA ALA A 153 -32.54 -1.16 -20.56
C ALA A 153 -33.59 -2.30 -20.52
N ALA A 154 -33.16 -3.51 -20.16
CA ALA A 154 -34.08 -4.63 -19.96
C ALA A 154 -35.03 -4.37 -18.77
N VAL A 155 -34.52 -3.84 -17.66
CA VAL A 155 -35.36 -3.45 -16.51
C VAL A 155 -36.35 -2.35 -16.89
N GLN A 156 -35.90 -1.30 -17.59
CA GLN A 156 -36.79 -0.25 -18.10
C GLN A 156 -37.91 -0.82 -18.95
N LYS A 157 -37.60 -1.77 -19.84
CA LYS A 157 -38.60 -2.44 -20.69
C LYS A 157 -39.61 -3.25 -19.88
N VAL A 158 -39.18 -3.96 -18.84
CA VAL A 158 -40.08 -4.70 -17.94
C VAL A 158 -41.05 -3.74 -17.22
N LEU A 159 -40.57 -2.56 -16.84
CA LEU A 159 -41.35 -1.53 -16.13
C LEU A 159 -42.26 -0.69 -17.04
N GLN A 160 -42.15 -0.76 -18.37
CA GLN A 160 -42.94 0.08 -19.31
C GLN A 160 -44.47 -0.06 -19.14
N ASN A 161 -44.94 -1.19 -18.63
CA ASN A 161 -46.38 -1.47 -18.47
C ASN A 161 -46.90 -1.17 -17.04
N SER A 162 -46.06 -0.66 -16.14
CA SER A 162 -46.45 -0.30 -14.78
C SER A 162 -46.44 1.23 -14.58
N ASP A 163 -46.97 1.67 -13.45
CA ASP A 163 -46.91 3.06 -12.97
C ASP A 163 -45.53 3.44 -12.39
N THR A 164 -44.57 2.51 -12.49
CA THR A 164 -43.21 2.65 -11.99
C THR A 164 -42.24 2.81 -13.16
N SER A 165 -41.30 3.74 -13.04
CA SER A 165 -40.29 4.00 -14.06
C SER A 165 -38.89 4.01 -13.47
N LEU A 166 -37.90 3.58 -14.26
CA LEU A 166 -36.49 3.63 -13.88
C LEU A 166 -35.81 4.82 -14.56
N LYS A 167 -35.40 5.81 -13.78
CA LYS A 167 -34.56 6.93 -14.20
C LYS A 167 -33.10 6.58 -13.92
N VAL A 168 -32.26 6.64 -14.94
CA VAL A 168 -30.82 6.35 -14.84
C VAL A 168 -30.06 7.67 -14.97
N GLU A 169 -29.24 7.98 -13.98
CA GLU A 169 -28.27 9.09 -14.01
C GLU A 169 -26.86 8.49 -14.06
N LEU A 170 -26.18 8.74 -15.17
CA LEU A 170 -24.79 8.35 -15.35
C LEU A 170 -23.89 9.44 -14.76
N PRO A 171 -22.73 9.09 -14.17
CA PRO A 171 -21.79 10.09 -13.72
C PRO A 171 -21.36 10.95 -14.90
N ASP A 172 -21.28 12.28 -14.70
CA ASP A 172 -20.69 13.17 -15.68
C ASP A 172 -19.24 12.75 -15.93
N ASP A 173 -18.91 12.48 -17.20
CA ASP A 173 -17.55 12.11 -17.62
C ASP A 173 -16.51 13.14 -17.12
N ASP A 174 -16.91 14.38 -16.83
CA ASP A 174 -16.01 15.45 -16.40
C ASP A 174 -15.55 15.39 -14.93
N ILE A 175 -16.16 14.58 -14.05
CA ILE A 175 -15.84 14.62 -12.60
C ILE A 175 -15.03 13.41 -12.12
N PHE A 176 -15.14 12.25 -12.78
CA PHE A 176 -14.31 11.06 -12.46
C PHE A 176 -14.02 10.13 -13.65
N SER A 177 -14.03 10.59 -14.90
CA SER A 177 -13.59 9.76 -16.04
C SER A 177 -12.11 9.99 -16.39
N ASP A 178 -11.24 9.28 -15.68
CA ASP A 178 -10.15 8.59 -16.37
C ASP A 178 -10.77 7.34 -17.01
N LYS A 179 -11.53 7.49 -18.10
CA LYS A 179 -11.82 6.46 -19.10
C LYS A 179 -12.64 7.09 -20.24
N GLU A 180 -12.10 6.92 -21.44
CA GLU A 180 -12.62 7.28 -22.75
C GLU A 180 -14.14 7.20 -22.89
N ASN A 181 -14.74 8.26 -23.43
CA ASN A 181 -15.97 8.14 -24.20
C ASN A 181 -15.74 8.61 -25.64
N ILE A 182 -15.85 7.62 -26.53
CA ILE A 182 -16.09 7.78 -27.96
C ILE A 182 -17.59 8.03 -28.11
N SER A 183 -17.97 9.21 -28.61
CA SER A 183 -19.31 9.40 -29.19
C SER A 183 -19.20 9.39 -30.70
N GLU A 184 -19.84 8.41 -31.33
CA GLU A 184 -20.11 8.37 -32.77
C GLU A 184 -20.93 9.61 -33.18
N ASP A 185 -20.29 10.51 -33.93
CA ASP A 185 -20.96 11.11 -35.08
C ASP A 185 -20.19 10.71 -36.34
N SER A 186 -20.98 10.32 -37.31
CA SER A 186 -20.64 9.66 -38.55
C SER A 186 -19.55 10.38 -39.37
N ASN A 187 -18.53 9.59 -39.76
CA ASN A 187 -17.54 9.83 -40.82
C ASN A 187 -16.14 10.39 -40.46
N HIS A 188 -15.38 9.84 -39.48
CA HIS A 188 -13.90 9.63 -39.58
C HIS A 188 -13.20 8.91 -38.38
N PRO A 189 -13.65 7.73 -37.88
CA PRO A 189 -13.20 7.14 -36.59
C PRO A 189 -11.68 6.97 -36.38
N ASN A 190 -10.89 6.73 -37.44
CA ASN A 190 -9.44 6.55 -37.29
C ASN A 190 -8.67 7.83 -36.94
N GLN A 191 -9.18 9.02 -37.29
CA GLN A 191 -8.44 10.27 -37.07
C GLN A 191 -8.56 10.77 -35.64
N ASP A 192 -9.72 10.61 -35.01
CA ASP A 192 -9.96 11.09 -33.66
C ASP A 192 -9.30 10.19 -32.60
N GLN A 193 -9.27 8.87 -32.81
CA GLN A 193 -8.49 7.94 -31.98
C GLN A 193 -6.98 8.18 -32.11
N GLU A 194 -6.48 8.41 -33.34
CA GLU A 194 -5.07 8.77 -33.56
C GLU A 194 -4.73 10.12 -32.90
N LYS A 195 -5.65 11.08 -32.96
CA LYS A 195 -5.47 12.39 -32.31
C LYS A 195 -5.41 12.26 -30.79
N LEU A 196 -6.32 11.50 -30.17
CA LEU A 196 -6.37 11.31 -28.72
C LEU A 196 -5.15 10.51 -28.20
N SER A 197 -4.74 9.47 -28.92
CA SER A 197 -3.52 8.71 -28.61
C SER A 197 -2.24 9.55 -28.77
N LYS A 198 -2.19 10.42 -29.77
CA LYS A 198 -1.11 11.38 -29.97
C LYS A 198 -1.06 12.44 -28.87
N GLU A 199 -2.21 12.93 -28.40
CA GLU A 199 -2.29 13.84 -27.25
C GLU A 199 -1.80 13.19 -25.96
N ARG A 200 -2.23 11.96 -25.67
CA ARG A 200 -1.71 11.14 -24.55
C ARG A 200 -0.19 10.94 -24.65
N TYR A 201 0.33 10.58 -25.82
CA TYR A 201 1.77 10.43 -26.05
C TYR A 201 2.52 11.75 -25.79
N LEU A 202 2.02 12.89 -26.27
CA LEU A 202 2.64 14.20 -26.05
C LEU A 202 2.66 14.59 -24.58
N GLN A 203 1.60 14.27 -23.82
CA GLN A 203 1.56 14.44 -22.36
C GLN A 203 2.64 13.58 -21.68
N ILE A 204 2.69 12.28 -21.98
CA ILE A 204 3.70 11.34 -21.44
C ILE A 204 5.12 11.82 -21.77
N LYS A 205 5.37 12.24 -23.01
CA LYS A 205 6.66 12.76 -23.47
C LYS A 205 7.07 14.02 -22.72
N LYS A 206 6.11 14.92 -22.43
CA LYS A 206 6.35 16.14 -21.66
C LYS A 206 6.61 15.83 -20.19
N GLU A 207 5.83 14.95 -19.58
CA GLU A 207 6.04 14.48 -18.21
C GLU A 207 7.41 13.82 -18.04
N TYR A 208 7.77 12.89 -18.93
CA TYR A 208 9.08 12.25 -18.94
C TYR A 208 10.20 13.28 -19.02
N LYS A 209 10.09 14.28 -19.91
CA LYS A 209 11.10 15.34 -20.05
C LYS A 209 11.25 16.15 -18.76
N MET A 210 10.15 16.52 -18.12
CA MET A 210 10.17 17.22 -16.84
C MET A 210 10.83 16.40 -15.74
N ARG A 211 10.46 15.12 -15.59
CA ARG A 211 11.03 14.23 -14.57
C ARG A 211 12.51 13.93 -14.82
N LEU A 212 12.89 13.77 -16.08
CA LEU A 212 14.29 13.59 -16.45
C LEU A 212 15.15 14.79 -16.01
N VAL A 213 14.65 16.01 -16.22
CA VAL A 213 15.34 17.23 -15.75
C VAL A 213 15.49 17.23 -14.23
N LEU A 214 14.45 16.86 -13.48
CA LEU A 214 14.52 16.78 -12.01
C LEU A 214 15.56 15.75 -11.54
N VAL A 215 15.63 14.58 -12.17
CA VAL A 215 16.64 13.55 -11.85
C VAL A 215 18.05 14.07 -12.14
N ILE A 216 18.25 14.77 -13.26
CA ILE A 216 19.55 15.39 -13.59
C ILE A 216 19.94 16.42 -12.53
N VAL A 217 19.01 17.30 -12.13
CA VAL A 217 19.25 18.31 -11.07
C VAL A 217 19.63 17.64 -9.76
N LEU A 218 18.94 16.56 -9.38
CA LEU A 218 19.22 15.80 -8.16
C LEU A 218 20.62 15.17 -8.19
N PHE A 219 21.03 14.64 -9.35
CA PHE A 219 22.36 14.05 -9.54
C PHE A 219 23.48 15.09 -9.49
N VAL A 220 23.28 16.25 -10.11
CA VAL A 220 24.21 17.39 -10.03
C VAL A 220 24.34 17.86 -8.59
N LEU A 221 23.24 18.01 -7.87
CA LEU A 221 23.23 18.40 -6.46
C LEU A 221 23.98 17.40 -5.57
N LEU A 222 23.70 16.10 -5.73
CA LEU A 222 24.42 15.04 -5.02
C LEU A 222 25.92 15.08 -5.32
N SER A 223 26.31 15.34 -6.58
CA SER A 223 27.71 15.43 -7.00
C SER A 223 28.43 16.59 -6.31
N ILE A 224 27.80 17.77 -6.26
CA ILE A 224 28.34 18.96 -5.58
C ILE A 224 28.52 18.67 -4.08
N LEU A 225 27.49 18.15 -3.40
CA LEU A 225 27.55 17.82 -1.97
C LEU A 225 28.66 16.78 -1.67
N SER A 226 28.81 15.79 -2.56
CA SER A 226 29.84 14.76 -2.44
C SER A 226 31.25 15.36 -2.58
N ILE A 227 31.48 16.24 -3.56
CA ILE A 227 32.76 16.93 -3.76
C ILE A 227 33.11 17.75 -2.51
N VAL A 228 32.16 18.50 -1.95
CA VAL A 228 32.40 19.32 -0.75
C VAL A 228 32.79 18.45 0.46
N LEU A 229 32.16 17.28 0.64
CA LEU A 229 32.55 16.35 1.71
C LEU A 229 33.95 15.76 1.49
N ILE A 230 34.29 15.40 0.25
CA ILE A 230 35.61 14.87 -0.12
C ILE A 230 36.71 15.89 0.18
N VAL A 231 36.56 17.13 -0.29
CA VAL A 231 37.55 18.20 -0.10
C VAL A 231 37.79 18.48 1.38
N ASN A 232 36.72 18.39 2.18
CA ASN A 232 36.78 18.67 3.61
C ASN A 232 37.14 17.43 4.46
N SER A 233 37.56 16.32 3.84
CA SER A 233 37.93 15.05 4.49
C SER A 233 36.86 14.50 5.44
N ASN A 234 35.58 14.81 5.18
CA ASN A 234 34.45 14.35 5.98
C ASN A 234 33.95 12.97 5.51
N ARG A 235 33.23 12.27 6.39
CA ARG A 235 32.74 10.91 6.12
C ARG A 235 31.65 10.92 5.04
N ILE A 236 31.95 10.40 3.85
CA ILE A 236 31.03 10.37 2.68
C ILE A 236 30.01 9.22 2.75
N ILE A 237 30.35 8.14 3.46
CA ILE A 237 29.56 6.88 3.49
C ILE A 237 28.08 7.11 3.83
N PRO A 238 27.69 7.94 4.83
CA PRO A 238 26.27 8.16 5.14
C PRO A 238 25.51 8.94 4.06
N LEU A 239 26.13 9.89 3.36
CA LEU A 239 25.49 10.60 2.24
C LEU A 239 25.18 9.63 1.09
N GLY A 240 26.11 8.70 0.80
CA GLY A 240 25.89 7.63 -0.17
C GLY A 240 24.72 6.71 0.22
N ALA A 241 24.60 6.34 1.50
CA ALA A 241 23.48 5.54 1.99
C ALA A 241 22.13 6.28 1.85
N THR A 242 22.09 7.57 2.17
CA THR A 242 20.89 8.41 1.97
C THR A 242 20.54 8.54 0.49
N ALA A 243 21.52 8.72 -0.40
CA ALA A 243 21.27 8.76 -1.83
C ALA A 243 20.67 7.45 -2.36
N MET A 244 21.19 6.30 -1.90
CA MET A 244 20.61 4.99 -2.24
C MET A 244 19.17 4.83 -1.74
N ALA A 245 18.84 5.40 -0.58
CA ALA A 245 17.49 5.33 -0.01
C ALA A 245 16.49 6.30 -0.67
N THR A 246 16.97 7.35 -1.35
CA THR A 246 16.10 8.44 -1.84
C THR A 246 16.13 8.57 -3.37
N VAL A 247 17.30 8.65 -3.98
CA VAL A 247 17.50 8.88 -5.42
C VAL A 247 17.16 7.63 -6.24
N VAL A 248 17.56 6.44 -5.76
CA VAL A 248 17.34 5.18 -6.49
C VAL A 248 15.85 4.82 -6.58
N PRO A 249 15.06 4.85 -5.48
CA PRO A 249 13.62 4.63 -5.58
C PRO A 249 12.93 5.70 -6.41
N PHE A 250 13.37 6.97 -6.30
CA PHE A 250 12.81 8.05 -7.11
C PHE A 250 12.98 7.76 -8.61
N ASN A 251 14.17 7.36 -9.04
CA ASN A 251 14.42 6.98 -10.43
C ASN A 251 13.59 5.75 -10.85
N GLN A 252 13.57 4.70 -10.03
CA GLN A 252 12.93 3.43 -10.35
C GLN A 252 11.40 3.51 -10.41
N PHE A 253 10.77 4.27 -9.52
CA PHE A 253 9.31 4.35 -9.45
C PHE A 253 8.72 5.50 -10.26
N PHE A 254 9.45 6.59 -10.48
CA PHE A 254 8.89 7.78 -11.13
C PHE A 254 9.39 8.04 -12.55
N LEU A 255 10.59 7.58 -12.92
CA LEU A 255 11.15 7.83 -14.26
C LEU A 255 11.06 6.60 -15.16
N VAL A 256 11.44 5.42 -14.66
CA VAL A 256 11.53 4.18 -15.46
C VAL A 256 10.19 3.76 -16.08
N PRO A 257 9.06 3.74 -15.35
CA PRO A 257 7.77 3.32 -15.93
C PRO A 257 7.34 4.20 -17.11
N LEU A 258 7.49 5.53 -16.99
CA LEU A 258 7.16 6.47 -18.07
C LEU A 258 8.11 6.37 -19.25
N TRP A 259 9.38 6.06 -19.00
CA TRP A 259 10.32 5.81 -20.08
C TRP A 259 9.95 4.56 -20.87
N GLN A 260 9.52 3.49 -20.18
CA GLN A 260 9.06 2.25 -20.81
C GLN A 260 7.78 2.46 -21.62
N GLU A 261 6.79 3.14 -21.06
CA GLU A 261 5.53 3.46 -21.74
C GLU A 261 5.78 4.33 -22.99
N LYS A 262 6.58 5.40 -22.85
CA LYS A 262 7.00 6.24 -23.97
C LYS A 262 7.73 5.40 -25.04
N LYS A 263 8.59 4.47 -24.64
CA LYS A 263 9.35 3.63 -25.57
C LYS A 263 8.48 2.63 -26.31
N ALA A 264 7.52 2.02 -25.64
CA ALA A 264 6.56 1.13 -26.27
C ALA A 264 5.74 1.86 -27.34
N ILE A 265 5.32 3.11 -27.07
CA ILE A 265 4.59 3.92 -28.05
C ILE A 265 5.50 4.34 -29.23
N GLU A 266 6.76 4.74 -28.96
CA GLU A 266 7.72 5.09 -30.02
C GLU A 266 8.12 3.91 -30.91
N GLU A 267 7.99 2.68 -30.41
CA GLU A 267 8.25 1.46 -31.18
C GLU A 267 7.11 1.16 -32.16
N VAL A 268 5.87 1.42 -31.75
CA VAL A 268 4.68 1.27 -32.60
C VAL A 268 4.55 2.44 -33.59
N HIS A 269 4.92 3.66 -33.17
CA HIS A 269 4.77 4.91 -33.93
C HIS A 269 6.09 5.71 -34.02
N PRO A 270 7.06 5.29 -34.84
CA PRO A 270 8.37 5.95 -34.94
C PRO A 270 8.30 7.42 -35.39
N GLU A 271 7.29 7.79 -36.17
CA GLU A 271 7.03 9.14 -36.68
C GLU A 271 6.64 10.14 -35.57
N TRP A 272 6.09 9.66 -34.44
CA TRP A 272 5.69 10.53 -33.32
C TRP A 272 6.88 11.07 -32.52
N LYS A 273 8.06 10.45 -32.66
CA LYS A 273 9.30 10.90 -32.03
C LYS A 273 9.68 12.33 -32.43
N ALA A 274 9.37 12.75 -33.65
CA ALA A 274 9.66 14.08 -34.17
C ALA A 274 8.70 15.17 -33.66
N LEU A 275 7.57 14.81 -33.03
CA LEU A 275 6.56 15.77 -32.59
C LEU A 275 7.04 16.61 -31.39
N SER A 276 6.70 17.91 -31.42
CA SER A 276 7.04 18.85 -30.35
C SER A 276 6.02 18.84 -29.22
N THR A 277 6.48 18.90 -27.97
CA THR A 277 5.63 18.95 -26.76
C THR A 277 5.21 20.38 -26.38
N SER A 278 5.53 21.39 -27.20
CA SER A 278 5.38 22.79 -26.82
C SER A 278 3.93 23.29 -26.80
N VAL A 279 3.00 22.60 -27.46
CA VAL A 279 1.58 23.01 -27.60
C VAL A 279 0.67 22.40 -26.52
N VAL A 280 1.08 21.31 -25.87
CA VAL A 280 0.23 20.56 -24.94
C VAL A 280 0.34 21.12 -23.52
N LYS A 281 -0.79 21.52 -22.93
CA LYS A 281 -0.87 22.00 -21.54
C LYS A 281 -0.85 20.79 -20.60
N VAL A 282 0.09 20.76 -19.65
CA VAL A 282 0.10 19.74 -18.59
C VAL A 282 -0.87 20.23 -17.53
N PRO A 283 -1.82 19.42 -17.06
CA PRO A 283 -2.67 19.74 -15.92
C PRO A 283 -1.78 20.13 -14.72
N SER A 284 -1.95 21.36 -14.23
CA SER A 284 -1.08 21.94 -13.19
C SER A 284 -1.28 21.26 -11.83
N ASP A 285 -2.49 20.80 -11.56
CA ASP A 285 -2.94 20.26 -10.27
C ASP A 285 -2.31 18.89 -9.94
N GLU A 286 -1.98 18.09 -10.94
CA GLU A 286 -1.26 16.83 -10.74
C GLU A 286 0.25 17.00 -10.64
N SER A 287 0.82 18.03 -11.28
CA SER A 287 2.26 18.32 -11.22
C SER A 287 2.73 18.74 -9.83
N ASP A 288 1.88 19.45 -9.09
CA ASP A 288 2.16 19.91 -7.72
C ASP A 288 2.18 18.75 -6.72
N LYS A 289 1.34 17.73 -6.88
CA LYS A 289 1.39 16.51 -6.05
C LYS A 289 2.64 15.67 -6.31
N LYS A 290 3.20 15.78 -7.52
CA LYS A 290 4.35 15.00 -8.01
C LYS A 290 5.70 15.69 -7.72
N ILE A 291 5.73 16.97 -7.33
CA ILE A 291 6.95 17.70 -6.92
C ILE A 291 7.38 17.39 -5.48
N PHE A 292 6.45 17.02 -4.60
CA PHE A 292 6.72 16.69 -3.19
C PHE A 292 7.79 15.62 -2.97
N PRO A 293 7.81 14.47 -3.68
CA PRO A 293 8.88 13.48 -3.50
C PRO A 293 10.27 14.02 -3.91
N PHE A 294 10.33 14.90 -4.91
CA PHE A 294 11.59 15.57 -5.28
C PHE A 294 12.06 16.51 -4.17
N ILE A 295 11.17 17.36 -3.64
CA ILE A 295 11.47 18.28 -2.54
C ILE A 295 11.92 17.51 -1.30
N ALA A 296 11.22 16.42 -0.94
CA ALA A 296 11.57 15.58 0.20
C ALA A 296 12.98 14.97 0.04
N SER A 297 13.32 14.51 -1.18
CA SER A 297 14.65 13.98 -1.48
C SER A 297 15.74 15.05 -1.33
N VAL A 298 15.51 16.25 -1.86
CA VAL A 298 16.44 17.39 -1.71
C VAL A 298 16.65 17.77 -0.24
N LEU A 299 15.56 17.86 0.55
CA LEU A 299 15.64 18.16 1.98
C LEU A 299 16.40 17.08 2.75
N ALA A 300 16.18 15.81 2.45
CA ALA A 300 16.91 14.71 3.08
C ALA A 300 18.41 14.77 2.77
N LEU A 301 18.80 15.07 1.53
CA LEU A 301 20.21 15.25 1.15
C LEU A 301 20.86 16.44 1.86
N PHE A 302 20.18 17.59 1.94
CA PHE A 302 20.71 18.75 2.65
C PHE A 302 20.80 18.54 4.16
N PHE A 303 19.80 17.90 4.76
CA PHE A 303 19.79 17.62 6.20
C PHE A 303 20.93 16.68 6.59
N THR A 304 21.12 15.60 5.83
CA THR A 304 22.20 14.65 6.05
C THR A 304 23.56 15.29 5.80
N PHE A 305 23.72 16.06 4.72
CA PHE A 305 24.93 16.85 4.51
C PHE A 305 25.21 17.79 5.69
N SER A 306 24.22 18.53 6.19
CA SER A 306 24.39 19.49 7.29
C SER A 306 24.80 18.81 8.60
N MET A 307 24.29 17.60 8.87
CA MET A 307 24.72 16.81 10.03
C MET A 307 26.15 16.29 9.91
N LEU A 308 26.59 15.99 8.69
CA LEU A 308 27.89 15.40 8.42
C LEU A 308 28.99 16.44 8.22
N TYR A 309 28.63 17.62 7.73
CA TYR A 309 29.57 18.65 7.35
C TYR A 309 30.19 19.28 8.60
N ARG A 310 31.48 18.99 8.82
CA ARG A 310 32.32 19.69 9.79
C ARG A 310 33.41 20.45 9.04
N PRO A 311 33.41 21.79 9.00
CA PRO A 311 34.52 22.54 8.39
C PRO A 311 35.81 22.27 9.17
N VAL A 312 36.90 21.92 8.47
CA VAL A 312 38.23 21.84 9.08
C VAL A 312 38.57 23.21 9.67
N LYS A 313 38.65 23.27 11.01
CA LYS A 313 39.26 24.40 11.71
C LYS A 313 40.76 24.22 11.59
N GLU A 314 41.40 25.18 10.91
CA GLU A 314 42.85 25.42 10.74
C GLU A 314 43.81 24.29 11.14
N ASN A 315 44.64 23.86 10.18
CA ASN A 315 45.70 22.86 10.38
C ASN A 315 46.48 23.14 11.67
N PRO A 316 46.60 22.17 12.60
CA PRO A 316 47.43 22.37 13.78
C PRO A 316 48.86 22.70 13.31
N LYS A 317 49.42 23.80 13.82
CA LYS A 317 50.81 24.19 13.55
C LYS A 317 51.71 22.98 13.81
N ILE A 318 52.48 22.58 12.80
CA ILE A 318 53.50 21.55 12.95
C ILE A 318 54.49 22.07 14.00
N PRO A 319 54.72 21.36 15.11
CA PRO A 319 55.61 21.83 16.16
C PRO A 319 57.02 22.01 15.62
N THR A 320 57.66 23.10 16.01
CA THR A 320 59.00 23.45 15.51
C THR A 320 60.02 22.49 16.14
N ILE A 321 61.15 22.25 15.46
CA ILE A 321 62.19 21.27 15.90
C ILE A 321 62.63 21.51 17.37
N GLU A 322 62.58 22.75 17.85
CA GLU A 322 62.90 23.10 19.24
C GLU A 322 61.84 22.63 20.24
N GLU A 323 60.55 22.64 19.90
CA GLU A 323 59.48 22.11 20.74
C GLU A 323 59.55 20.58 20.84
N ILE A 324 59.96 19.90 19.77
CA ILE A 324 60.17 18.44 19.75
C ILE A 324 61.35 18.05 20.66
N LYS A 325 62.41 18.88 20.71
CA LYS A 325 63.59 18.64 21.56
C LYS A 325 63.29 18.82 23.06
N ASN A 326 62.25 19.59 23.40
CA ASN A 326 61.84 19.89 24.78
C ASN A 326 60.77 18.93 25.33
N ILE A 327 60.32 17.93 24.54
CA ILE A 327 59.42 16.89 25.04
C ILE A 327 60.20 16.03 26.07
N PRO A 328 59.72 15.89 27.32
CA PRO A 328 60.40 15.08 28.33
C PRO A 328 60.51 13.63 27.84
N LYS A 329 61.71 13.04 27.91
CA LYS A 329 61.88 11.60 27.68
C LYS A 329 60.99 10.86 28.68
N ILE A 330 60.08 10.03 28.18
CA ILE A 330 59.23 9.17 28.99
C ILE A 330 60.14 8.27 29.83
N ASP A 331 60.08 8.42 31.16
CA ASP A 331 60.79 7.54 32.09
C ASP A 331 60.26 6.10 31.93
N SER A 332 61.15 5.17 31.56
CA SER A 332 60.80 3.78 31.22
C SER A 332 60.46 2.89 32.42
N ASN A 333 60.03 3.46 33.55
CA ASN A 333 59.74 2.71 34.78
C ASN A 333 58.28 2.86 35.24
N TYR A 334 57.34 2.79 34.29
CA TYR A 334 55.95 2.54 34.63
C TYR A 334 55.69 1.02 34.65
N ILE A 335 55.68 0.43 35.84
CA ILE A 335 55.19 -0.93 36.07
C ILE A 335 53.69 -0.86 36.39
N PRO A 336 52.79 -1.37 35.52
CA PRO A 336 51.37 -1.41 35.83
C PRO A 336 51.12 -2.44 36.94
N LYS A 337 50.44 -2.04 38.03
CA LYS A 337 50.00 -2.95 39.08
C LYS A 337 48.97 -3.94 38.51
N SER A 338 49.40 -5.17 38.25
CA SER A 338 48.53 -6.29 37.93
C SER A 338 47.90 -6.87 39.21
N LYS A 339 46.57 -6.95 39.26
CA LYS A 339 45.87 -7.91 40.14
C LYS A 339 45.77 -9.23 39.39
N LYS A 340 46.27 -10.29 40.03
CA LYS A 340 46.22 -11.70 39.64
C LYS A 340 44.85 -12.12 39.07
N SER A 341 44.86 -12.72 37.88
CA SER A 341 44.27 -14.05 37.67
C SER A 341 45.18 -14.84 36.74
N SER A 342 45.63 -15.98 37.26
CA SER A 342 46.51 -17.00 36.71
C SER A 342 46.01 -17.66 35.42
N ASN A 343 46.99 -17.93 34.53
CA ASN A 343 47.24 -19.10 33.66
C ASN A 343 46.13 -19.60 32.72
N SER A 344 46.39 -19.99 31.46
CA SER A 344 47.65 -20.32 30.76
C SER A 344 47.44 -20.35 29.23
N GLU A 345 48.40 -19.74 28.51
CA GLU A 345 48.94 -19.94 27.14
C GLU A 345 48.08 -20.49 25.97
N PRO A 346 48.32 -19.97 24.74
CA PRO A 346 49.28 -20.69 23.89
C PRO A 346 50.34 -19.80 23.23
N THR A 347 51.52 -20.42 23.12
CA THR A 347 52.75 -19.99 22.47
C THR A 347 52.61 -19.88 20.96
N SER A 348 53.23 -18.83 20.41
CA SER A 348 53.41 -18.51 18.99
C SER A 348 54.24 -19.55 18.23
N THR A 349 53.99 -19.71 16.93
CA THR A 349 55.06 -19.90 15.93
C THR A 349 54.59 -19.58 14.52
N THR A 350 55.48 -18.93 13.76
CA THR A 350 55.34 -18.62 12.33
C THR A 350 56.26 -19.56 11.53
N THR A 351 55.68 -20.17 10.49
CA THR A 351 56.29 -20.73 9.25
C THR A 351 57.36 -21.83 9.34
N THR A 352 57.07 -23.02 8.79
CA THR A 352 57.82 -23.69 7.68
C THR A 352 57.16 -25.01 7.25
N SER A 353 56.97 -25.16 5.94
CA SER A 353 57.02 -26.33 5.05
C SER A 353 56.80 -27.79 5.55
N ASP A 354 55.98 -28.48 4.74
CA ASP A 354 56.09 -29.86 4.24
C ASP A 354 55.26 -31.01 4.86
N LEU A 355 54.44 -31.56 3.94
CA LEU A 355 54.17 -32.97 3.63
C LEU A 355 53.34 -33.86 4.58
N ASN A 356 52.21 -34.28 4.00
CA ASN A 356 51.71 -35.65 3.86
C ASN A 356 50.77 -36.28 4.91
N GLU A 357 49.68 -36.77 4.30
CA GLU A 357 48.98 -38.04 4.53
C GLU A 357 48.08 -38.18 5.78
N THR A 358 46.76 -38.25 5.53
CA THR A 358 45.89 -39.45 5.68
C THR A 358 45.53 -39.73 7.15
N SER A 359 44.34 -40.12 7.56
CA SER A 359 43.09 -40.54 6.94
C SER A 359 42.01 -40.47 8.04
N SER A 360 40.73 -40.55 7.61
CA SER A 360 39.67 -41.38 8.22
C SER A 360 39.31 -41.19 9.70
N THR A 361 38.08 -41.18 10.19
CA THR A 361 36.75 -41.57 9.67
C THR A 361 35.84 -41.60 10.90
N GLU A 362 34.53 -41.35 10.69
CA GLU A 362 33.41 -41.74 11.57
C GLU A 362 33.31 -41.10 12.97
N GLU A 363 32.15 -40.94 13.61
CA GLU A 363 30.74 -40.93 13.24
C GLU A 363 30.01 -40.53 14.55
N SER A 364 28.76 -40.08 14.38
CA SER A 364 27.65 -40.31 15.30
C SER A 364 27.39 -39.34 16.46
N THR A 365 26.37 -38.50 16.21
CA THR A 365 25.09 -38.43 16.94
C THR A 365 25.00 -39.10 18.32
N GLN A 366 24.56 -38.37 19.34
CA GLN A 366 23.16 -38.42 19.84
C GLN A 366 23.01 -37.69 21.18
N SER A 367 21.86 -37.03 21.29
CA SER A 367 21.24 -36.37 22.43
C SER A 367 21.38 -37.08 23.78
N GLN A 368 21.43 -36.33 24.89
CA GLN A 368 20.38 -36.36 25.91
C GLN A 368 20.53 -35.28 26.99
N THR A 369 19.36 -34.81 27.39
CA THR A 369 18.94 -33.99 28.53
C THR A 369 19.63 -34.28 29.87
N SER A 370 19.93 -33.23 30.64
CA SER A 370 19.83 -33.29 32.11
C SER A 370 19.56 -31.90 32.69
N SER A 371 18.47 -31.83 33.44
CA SER A 371 17.96 -30.72 34.20
C SER A 371 18.84 -30.41 35.43
N LYS A 372 18.97 -29.12 35.77
CA LYS A 372 19.03 -28.67 37.17
C LYS A 372 18.68 -27.19 37.27
N GLU A 373 17.49 -26.99 37.83
CA GLU A 373 16.94 -25.77 38.35
C GLU A 373 17.73 -25.33 39.59
N SER A 374 18.19 -24.08 39.62
CA SER A 374 18.44 -23.38 40.89
C SER A 374 17.99 -21.94 40.75
N GLN A 375 16.93 -21.62 41.48
CA GLN A 375 16.41 -20.27 41.62
C GLN A 375 17.36 -19.40 42.44
N ASN A 376 17.65 -18.19 41.96
CA ASN A 376 17.92 -17.06 42.84
C ASN A 376 17.70 -15.75 42.08
N TYR A 377 16.62 -15.05 42.39
CA TYR A 377 16.43 -13.63 42.04
C TYR A 377 16.50 -12.81 43.32
N PRO A 378 17.13 -11.63 43.24
CA PRO A 378 16.49 -10.47 43.83
C PRO A 378 16.55 -9.28 42.87
N TYR A 379 15.43 -8.55 42.75
CA TYR A 379 15.30 -7.10 42.98
C TYR A 379 13.95 -6.60 42.45
N HIS A 380 13.18 -6.02 43.38
CA HIS A 380 11.91 -5.31 43.18
C HIS A 380 12.13 -3.88 42.67
N ILE A 381 11.06 -3.30 42.08
CA ILE A 381 10.48 -1.92 42.23
C ILE A 381 9.67 -1.65 40.94
N SER A 382 8.33 -1.68 40.93
CA SER A 382 7.29 -0.76 41.44
C SER A 382 6.89 0.35 40.46
N GLY A 383 5.58 0.40 40.15
CA GLY A 383 4.87 1.57 39.64
C GLY A 383 4.29 1.44 38.23
N MET A 384 3.01 1.06 38.11
CA MET A 384 1.96 1.86 37.45
C MET A 384 0.59 1.19 37.58
N GLU A 385 -0.35 2.01 38.00
CA GLU A 385 -1.70 1.75 38.47
C GLU A 385 -2.67 1.62 37.29
N LEU A 386 -3.46 0.54 37.21
CA LEU A 386 -4.61 0.46 36.31
C LEU A 386 -5.87 0.03 37.07
N ARG A 387 -6.78 1.00 37.16
CA ARG A 387 -8.16 0.98 37.65
C ARG A 387 -8.87 -0.37 37.51
N GLY A 388 -9.13 -0.99 38.65
CA GLY A 388 -10.17 -2.00 38.80
C GLY A 388 -11.55 -1.35 38.82
N SER A 389 -12.39 -1.65 37.81
CA SER A 389 -13.85 -1.46 37.93
C SER A 389 -14.67 -2.31 36.93
N LEU A 390 -14.25 -3.53 36.60
CA LEU A 390 -15.08 -4.42 35.76
C LEU A 390 -15.13 -5.90 36.17
N ILE A 391 -14.63 -6.26 37.37
CA ILE A 391 -14.67 -7.65 37.89
C ILE A 391 -15.66 -7.81 39.06
N LYS A 392 -16.80 -7.12 39.02
CA LYS A 392 -17.93 -7.40 39.92
C LYS A 392 -19.22 -7.81 39.23
N HIS A 393 -19.33 -7.73 37.91
CA HIS A 393 -20.58 -8.06 37.19
C HIS A 393 -20.65 -9.47 36.57
N LEU A 394 -19.58 -10.26 36.60
CA LEU A 394 -19.56 -11.60 35.98
C LEU A 394 -19.65 -12.79 36.95
N LYS A 395 -19.79 -12.56 38.26
CA LYS A 395 -19.91 -13.63 39.27
C LYS A 395 -21.32 -13.79 39.88
N ILE A 396 -22.35 -13.21 39.25
CA ILE A 396 -23.76 -13.35 39.66
C ILE A 396 -24.61 -14.10 38.62
N SER A 397 -24.14 -14.31 37.39
CA SER A 397 -24.95 -14.98 36.34
C SER A 397 -24.76 -16.50 36.22
N MET A 398 -23.87 -17.14 37.02
CA MET A 398 -23.67 -18.60 37.01
C MET A 398 -24.23 -19.27 38.28
N ARG A 399 -25.48 -18.97 38.64
CA ARG A 399 -26.16 -19.72 39.73
C ARG A 399 -27.61 -20.13 39.45
N ASN A 400 -28.31 -19.60 38.44
CA ASN A 400 -29.69 -20.00 38.15
C ASN A 400 -29.88 -20.44 36.70
N GLY A 401 -30.11 -21.74 36.51
CA GLY A 401 -30.44 -22.33 35.21
C GLY A 401 -30.61 -23.84 35.28
N ARG A 402 -31.31 -24.33 36.31
CA ARG A 402 -31.67 -25.75 36.46
C ARG A 402 -32.83 -26.03 35.49
N MET A 403 -32.60 -26.93 34.54
CA MET A 403 -33.59 -27.44 33.59
C MET A 403 -34.78 -28.09 34.32
N ASN A 404 -35.99 -27.66 33.99
CA ASN A 404 -37.21 -28.45 34.18
C ASN A 404 -37.69 -28.95 32.81
N LYS A 405 -37.81 -30.28 32.70
CA LYS A 405 -38.64 -30.97 31.70
C LYS A 405 -40.12 -30.71 32.01
N ILE A 406 -40.91 -30.35 31.00
CA ILE A 406 -42.15 -31.03 30.60
C ILE A 406 -42.21 -30.96 29.08
#